data_AF-A0A9R0EZ78-F1
#
_entry.id   AF-A0A9R0EZ78-F1
#
_cell.length_a   1.000
_cell.length_b   1.000
_cell.length_c   1.000
_cell.angle_alpha   90.00
_cell.angle_beta   90.00
_cell.angle_gamma   90.00
#
_symmetry.space_group_name_H-M   'P 1'
#
loop_
_entity.id
_entity.type
_entity.pdbx_description
1 polymer ?
#
loop_
_entity_poly.entity_id
_entity_poly.type
_entity_poly.pdbx_seq_one_letter_code
_entity_poly.pdbx_strand_id
1 'polypeptide(L)'
;MMPNKKLKEKHLDALYKQTHFSKAEIEALYTMYRRLVIAAQAAAPASAIGHPPKIDGIDQSTFRDVMHNTFDLVTEEAILERMWMTWERGAAGGEGSLRFESWVKGLSVLLKGNMEERIGYCFKVYDLNNDGFITREEMFLLLRNSLLKQPGDEDPDEGVRELVELVLKKLDVDKDGTVSLDDYREAVEQEPLLLEAFGQCLPTKRHTTTFLKTLTNKT
;
A
#
# COMPACT_ATOMS: atom_id res chain seq x y z
N MET A 1 -20.14 -16.79 17.94
CA MET A 1 -19.78 -15.35 18.06
C MET A 1 -18.44 -15.25 18.76
N MET A 2 -17.40 -14.74 18.09
CA MET A 2 -16.15 -14.42 18.79
C MET A 2 -16.40 -13.24 19.74
N PRO A 3 -15.99 -13.31 21.03
CA PRO A 3 -16.25 -12.25 21.98
C PRO A 3 -15.71 -10.92 21.46
N ASN A 4 -16.41 -9.83 21.73
CA ASN A 4 -15.99 -8.47 21.39
C ASN A 4 -14.80 -8.08 22.29
N LYS A 5 -13.63 -8.70 22.08
CA LYS A 5 -12.44 -8.47 22.88
C LYS A 5 -12.00 -7.03 22.60
N LYS A 6 -12.02 -6.17 23.61
CA LYS A 6 -11.49 -4.80 23.50
C LYS A 6 -9.98 -4.85 23.26
N LEU A 7 -9.46 -3.86 22.53
CA LEU A 7 -8.03 -3.67 22.39
C LEU A 7 -7.43 -3.41 23.79
N LYS A 8 -6.29 -4.03 24.10
CA LYS A 8 -5.61 -3.82 25.40
C LYS A 8 -5.07 -2.39 25.46
N GLU A 9 -5.27 -1.69 26.58
CA GLU A 9 -4.83 -0.28 26.75
C GLU A 9 -3.36 -0.06 26.38
N LYS A 10 -2.47 -0.95 26.83
CA LYS A 10 -1.03 -0.88 26.50
C LYS A 10 -0.77 -0.88 24.98
N HIS A 11 -1.52 -1.65 24.20
CA HIS A 11 -1.38 -1.70 22.74
C HIS A 11 -1.99 -0.46 22.07
N LEU A 12 -3.11 0.03 22.60
CA LEU A 12 -3.73 1.27 22.15
C LEU A 12 -2.78 2.47 22.34
N ASP A 13 -2.15 2.59 23.51
CA ASP A 13 -1.16 3.63 23.81
C ASP A 13 0.07 3.56 22.89
N ALA A 14 0.55 2.35 22.60
CA ALA A 14 1.68 2.16 21.71
C ALA A 14 1.35 2.62 20.28
N LEU A 15 0.18 2.23 19.76
CA LEU A 15 -0.28 2.62 18.42
C LEU A 15 -0.56 4.12 18.33
N TYR A 16 -1.14 4.72 19.38
CA TYR A 16 -1.36 6.17 19.45
C TYR A 16 -0.06 6.96 19.33
N LYS A 17 1.04 6.46 19.90
CA LYS A 17 2.37 7.10 19.81
C LYS A 17 3.08 6.90 18.47
N GLN A 18 2.69 5.86 17.72
CA GLN A 18 3.39 5.44 16.50
C GLN A 18 2.60 5.77 15.22
N THR A 19 1.41 6.35 15.33
CA THR A 19 0.52 6.61 14.21
C THR A 19 -0.13 7.99 14.34
N HIS A 20 -0.68 8.48 13.23
CA HIS A 20 -1.36 9.78 13.14
C HIS A 20 -2.84 9.71 13.57
N PHE A 21 -3.24 8.62 14.21
CA PHE A 21 -4.62 8.39 14.65
C PHE A 21 -4.79 8.69 16.13
N SER A 22 -5.92 9.31 16.47
CA SER A 22 -6.40 9.40 17.84
C SER A 22 -6.75 8.01 18.39
N LYS A 23 -6.83 7.87 19.72
CA LYS A 23 -7.26 6.61 20.35
C LYS A 23 -8.63 6.14 19.86
N ALA A 24 -9.58 7.06 19.70
CA ALA A 24 -10.92 6.75 19.18
C ALA A 24 -10.88 6.21 17.75
N GLU A 25 -10.07 6.81 16.87
CA GLU A 25 -9.86 6.31 15.51
C GLU A 25 -9.21 4.92 15.51
N ILE A 26 -8.23 4.66 16.38
CA ILE A 26 -7.60 3.33 16.51
C ILE A 26 -8.63 2.28 16.96
N GLU A 27 -9.52 2.59 17.89
CA GLU A 27 -10.59 1.68 18.31
C GLU A 27 -11.62 1.43 17.20
N ALA A 28 -11.96 2.46 16.42
CA ALA A 28 -12.82 2.33 15.24
C ALA A 28 -12.17 1.45 14.16
N LEU A 29 -10.88 1.65 13.89
CA LEU A 29 -10.08 0.83 12.98
C LEU A 29 -9.97 -0.62 13.49
N TYR A 30 -9.83 -0.83 14.80
CA TYR A 30 -9.83 -2.18 15.38
C TYR A 30 -11.16 -2.91 15.17
N THR A 31 -12.26 -2.18 15.32
CA THR A 31 -13.60 -2.70 15.04
C THR A 31 -13.76 -3.08 13.57
N MET A 32 -13.27 -2.24 12.65
CA MET A 32 -13.27 -2.50 11.22
C MET A 32 -12.40 -3.72 10.87
N TYR A 33 -11.15 -3.75 11.34
CA TYR A 33 -10.22 -4.86 11.17
C TYR A 33 -10.87 -6.19 11.55
N ARG A 34 -11.49 -6.27 12.73
CA ARG A 34 -12.16 -7.50 13.16
C ARG A 34 -13.32 -7.91 12.28
N ARG A 35 -14.08 -6.97 11.73
CA ARG A 35 -15.17 -7.27 10.79
C ARG A 35 -14.61 -7.87 9.50
N LEU A 36 -13.52 -7.30 8.97
CA LEU A 36 -12.84 -7.81 7.78
C LEU A 36 -12.34 -9.25 8.00
N VAL A 37 -11.63 -9.51 9.09
CA VAL A 37 -11.11 -10.85 9.42
C VAL A 37 -12.25 -11.87 9.59
N ILE A 38 -13.34 -11.50 10.27
CA ILE A 38 -14.49 -12.39 10.46
C ILE A 38 -15.18 -12.69 9.12
N ALA A 39 -15.34 -11.69 8.26
CA ALA A 39 -15.96 -11.85 6.94
C ALA A 39 -15.12 -12.77 6.04
N ALA A 40 -13.80 -12.54 5.98
CA ALA A 40 -12.87 -13.37 5.22
C ALA A 40 -12.90 -14.83 5.70
N GLN A 41 -12.86 -15.05 7.02
CA GLN A 41 -12.92 -16.39 7.62
C GLN A 41 -14.24 -17.12 7.30
N ALA A 42 -15.36 -16.39 7.21
CA ALA A 42 -16.66 -16.95 6.86
C ALA A 42 -16.81 -17.27 5.37
N ALA A 43 -16.09 -16.55 4.50
CA ALA A 43 -16.05 -16.79 3.06
C ALA A 43 -15.05 -17.90 2.66
N ALA A 44 -14.11 -18.25 3.53
CA ALA A 44 -13.11 -19.28 3.25
C ALA A 44 -13.75 -20.66 3.04
N PRO A 45 -13.33 -21.42 2.02
CA PRO A 45 -13.84 -22.77 1.78
C PRO A 45 -13.55 -23.68 2.98
N ALA A 46 -14.50 -24.56 3.31
CA ALA A 46 -14.29 -25.56 4.35
C ALA A 46 -13.08 -26.43 3.98
N SER A 47 -12.07 -26.48 4.87
CA SER A 47 -10.89 -27.30 4.60
C SER A 47 -11.29 -28.77 4.55
N ALA A 48 -10.57 -29.56 3.73
CA ALA A 48 -10.74 -31.01 3.66
C ALA A 48 -10.48 -31.73 5.01
N ILE A 49 -9.95 -31.03 6.01
CA ILE A 49 -9.60 -31.54 7.34
C ILE A 49 -10.46 -30.85 8.42
N GLY A 50 -11.76 -30.67 8.17
CA GLY A 50 -12.79 -30.37 9.20
C GLY A 50 -12.64 -29.09 10.03
N HIS A 51 -11.57 -28.31 9.85
CA HIS A 51 -11.30 -27.06 10.54
C HIS A 51 -10.92 -26.02 9.49
N PRO A 52 -11.69 -24.93 9.33
CA PRO A 52 -11.29 -23.86 8.43
C PRO A 52 -9.90 -23.33 8.84
N PRO A 53 -9.04 -22.96 7.89
CA PRO A 53 -7.73 -22.40 8.21
C PRO A 53 -7.94 -21.20 9.13
N LYS A 54 -7.26 -21.17 10.27
CA LYS A 54 -7.38 -20.07 11.23
C LYS A 54 -6.60 -18.88 10.67
N ILE A 55 -7.28 -17.98 9.98
CA ILE A 55 -6.67 -16.77 9.42
C ILE A 55 -6.52 -15.77 10.59
N ASP A 56 -5.28 -15.52 11.02
CA ASP A 56 -4.97 -14.62 12.15
C ASP A 56 -4.61 -13.21 11.66
N GLY A 57 -5.37 -12.70 10.69
CA GLY A 57 -5.10 -11.42 10.04
C GLY A 57 -6.01 -11.13 8.84
N ILE A 58 -5.79 -9.98 8.22
CA ILE A 58 -6.36 -9.68 6.90
C ILE A 58 -5.50 -10.41 5.86
N ASP A 59 -6.12 -11.24 5.02
CA ASP A 59 -5.43 -11.91 3.91
C ASP A 59 -5.27 -10.98 2.69
N GLN A 60 -4.50 -11.44 1.68
CA GLN A 60 -4.18 -10.64 0.51
C GLN A 60 -5.42 -10.28 -0.32
N SER A 61 -6.40 -11.18 -0.41
CA SER A 61 -7.65 -10.93 -1.14
C SER A 61 -8.45 -9.82 -0.46
N THR A 62 -8.62 -9.92 0.85
CA THR A 62 -9.34 -8.92 1.64
C THR A 62 -8.62 -7.57 1.60
N PHE A 63 -7.28 -7.56 1.66
CA PHE A 63 -6.49 -6.34 1.51
C PHE A 63 -6.77 -5.68 0.16
N ARG A 64 -6.68 -6.44 -0.93
CA ARG A 64 -6.95 -5.97 -2.30
C ARG A 64 -8.37 -5.40 -2.42
N ASP A 65 -9.37 -6.11 -1.91
CA ASP A 65 -10.76 -5.66 -1.95
C ASP A 65 -10.96 -4.35 -1.20
N VAL A 66 -10.27 -4.14 -0.06
CA VAL A 66 -10.34 -2.87 0.66
C VAL A 66 -9.61 -1.75 -0.09
N MET A 67 -8.41 -2.01 -0.62
CA MET A 67 -7.66 -1.04 -1.42
C MET A 67 -8.48 -0.56 -2.63
N HIS A 68 -9.12 -1.49 -3.34
CA HIS A 68 -9.96 -1.15 -4.49
C HIS A 68 -11.28 -0.49 -4.08
N ASN A 69 -12.12 -1.16 -3.29
CA ASN A 69 -13.50 -0.73 -3.06
C ASN A 69 -13.63 0.42 -2.06
N THR A 70 -12.70 0.55 -1.11
CA THR A 70 -12.77 1.58 -0.06
C THR A 70 -11.90 2.79 -0.37
N PHE A 71 -10.71 2.55 -0.92
CA PHE A 71 -9.71 3.59 -1.17
C PHE A 71 -9.64 4.03 -2.63
N ASP A 72 -10.38 3.37 -3.53
CA ASP A 72 -10.43 3.66 -4.96
C ASP A 72 -9.02 3.68 -5.57
N LEU A 73 -8.23 2.67 -5.19
CA LEU A 73 -6.92 2.42 -5.78
C LEU A 73 -7.12 1.57 -7.04
N VAL A 74 -7.23 2.26 -8.17
CA VAL A 74 -7.36 1.66 -9.50
C VAL A 74 -5.99 1.73 -10.15
N THR A 75 -5.16 0.76 -9.80
CA THR A 75 -3.74 0.70 -10.16
C THR A 75 -3.38 -0.70 -10.66
N GLU A 76 -2.17 -0.85 -11.19
CA GLU A 76 -1.68 -2.13 -11.67
C GLU A 76 -1.63 -3.18 -10.54
N GLU A 77 -1.92 -4.44 -10.87
CA GLU A 77 -1.90 -5.53 -9.90
C GLU A 77 -0.52 -5.66 -9.22
N ALA A 78 0.55 -5.43 -9.97
CA ALA A 78 1.91 -5.39 -9.43
C ALA A 78 2.03 -4.38 -8.28
N ILE A 79 1.48 -3.17 -8.44
CA ILE A 79 1.54 -2.14 -7.39
C ILE A 79 0.74 -2.57 -6.17
N LEU A 80 -0.47 -3.13 -6.33
CA LEU A 80 -1.26 -3.65 -5.20
C LEU A 80 -0.54 -4.79 -4.46
N GLU A 81 0.13 -5.69 -5.19
CA GLU A 81 0.95 -6.74 -4.59
C GLU A 81 2.14 -6.17 -3.83
N ARG A 82 2.80 -5.14 -4.36
CA ARG A 82 3.89 -4.43 -3.68
C ARG A 82 3.43 -3.69 -2.44
N MET A 83 2.26 -3.06 -2.47
CA MET A 83 1.64 -2.45 -1.29
C MET A 83 1.39 -3.52 -0.21
N TRP A 84 0.83 -4.67 -0.60
CA TRP A 84 0.63 -5.80 0.29
C TRP A 84 1.96 -6.25 0.93
N MET A 85 2.99 -6.51 0.11
CA MET A 85 4.31 -6.92 0.61
C MET A 85 4.92 -5.89 1.56
N THR A 86 4.80 -4.61 1.25
CA THR A 86 5.31 -3.51 2.09
C THR A 86 4.66 -3.50 3.47
N TRP A 87 3.36 -3.78 3.54
CA TRP A 87 2.61 -3.79 4.79
C TRP A 87 2.78 -5.11 5.56
N GLU A 88 2.90 -6.22 4.84
CA GLU A 88 2.94 -7.57 5.40
C GLU A 88 4.32 -7.96 5.90
N ARG A 89 5.39 -7.59 5.18
CA ARG A 89 6.76 -7.95 5.57
C ARG A 89 7.22 -7.28 6.86
N GLY A 90 6.69 -6.10 7.19
CA GLY A 90 6.87 -5.43 8.50
C GLY A 90 8.29 -5.51 9.09
N ALA A 91 8.42 -5.44 10.41
CA ALA A 91 9.71 -5.59 11.11
C ALA A 91 10.04 -7.06 11.48
N ALA A 92 9.12 -8.01 11.23
CA ALA A 92 9.19 -9.36 11.79
C ALA A 92 9.07 -10.49 10.74
N GLY A 93 8.98 -10.17 9.45
CA GLY A 93 8.68 -11.15 8.41
C GLY A 93 7.19 -11.41 8.27
N GLY A 94 6.76 -11.69 7.04
CA GLY A 94 5.37 -11.95 6.69
C GLY A 94 4.90 -13.35 7.12
N GLU A 95 3.68 -13.44 7.64
CA GLU A 95 3.02 -14.69 8.03
C GLU A 95 1.84 -15.05 7.10
N GLY A 96 1.78 -14.45 5.90
CA GLY A 96 0.68 -14.61 4.95
C GLY A 96 -0.59 -13.86 5.34
N SER A 97 -0.54 -13.01 6.38
CA SER A 97 -1.67 -12.18 6.81
C SER A 97 -1.23 -10.89 7.51
N LEU A 98 -1.96 -9.81 7.29
CA LEU A 98 -1.75 -8.52 7.95
C LEU A 98 -2.34 -8.53 9.35
N ARG A 99 -1.48 -8.41 10.36
CA ARG A 99 -1.90 -8.19 11.75
C ARG A 99 -2.42 -6.78 11.95
N PHE A 100 -3.20 -6.58 13.01
CA PHE A 100 -3.80 -5.29 13.33
C PHE A 100 -2.78 -4.14 13.44
N GLU A 101 -1.60 -4.40 13.99
CA GLU A 101 -0.56 -3.37 14.09
C GLU A 101 -0.07 -2.90 12.72
N SER A 102 0.27 -3.82 11.81
CA SER A 102 0.65 -3.51 10.43
C SER A 102 -0.45 -2.79 9.68
N TRP A 103 -1.71 -3.24 9.86
CA TRP A 103 -2.89 -2.60 9.28
C TRP A 103 -3.02 -1.13 9.67
N VAL A 104 -2.94 -0.81 10.97
CA VAL A 104 -3.10 0.57 11.46
C VAL A 104 -1.90 1.44 11.08
N LYS A 105 -0.67 0.90 11.09
CA LYS A 105 0.52 1.62 10.66
C LYS A 105 0.49 1.94 9.16
N GLY A 106 0.10 0.97 8.32
CA GLY A 106 -0.07 1.19 6.88
C GLY A 106 -1.11 2.28 6.60
N LEU A 107 -2.29 2.18 7.22
CA LEU A 107 -3.34 3.19 7.09
C LEU A 107 -2.92 4.57 7.62
N SER A 108 -2.03 4.64 8.62
CA SER A 108 -1.54 5.90 9.17
C SER A 108 -0.82 6.71 8.10
N VAL A 109 0.07 6.07 7.36
CA VAL A 109 0.79 6.70 6.24
C VAL A 109 -0.16 6.95 5.07
N LEU A 110 -0.95 5.94 4.69
CA LEU A 110 -1.86 6.00 3.54
C LEU A 110 -2.89 7.15 3.64
N LEU A 111 -3.43 7.40 4.84
CA LEU A 111 -4.53 8.35 5.05
C LEU A 111 -4.10 9.68 5.67
N LYS A 112 -3.03 9.68 6.48
CA LYS A 112 -2.64 10.85 7.28
C LYS A 112 -1.13 11.15 7.23
N GLY A 113 -0.35 10.39 6.46
CA GLY A 113 1.09 10.60 6.36
C GLY A 113 1.41 11.97 5.78
N ASN A 114 2.49 12.56 6.29
CA ASN A 114 3.09 13.76 5.72
C ASN A 114 3.85 13.44 4.41
N MET A 115 4.43 14.46 3.76
CA MET A 115 5.11 14.26 2.48
C MET A 115 6.29 13.28 2.59
N GLU A 116 7.16 13.42 3.59
CA GLU A 116 8.32 12.55 3.77
C GLU A 116 7.92 11.09 3.99
N GLU A 117 6.87 10.84 4.77
CA GLU A 117 6.35 9.48 4.98
C GLU A 117 5.76 8.89 3.70
N ARG A 118 5.12 9.72 2.87
CA ARG A 118 4.58 9.30 1.56
C ARG A 118 5.68 9.01 0.56
N ILE A 119 6.72 9.84 0.50
CA ILE A 119 7.91 9.61 -0.35
C ILE A 119 8.53 8.27 0.02
N GLY A 120 8.85 8.06 1.30
CA GLY A 120 9.44 6.80 1.76
C GLY A 120 8.51 5.58 1.57
N TYR A 121 7.20 5.79 1.58
CA TYR A 121 6.23 4.73 1.31
C TYR A 121 6.16 4.37 -0.18
N CYS A 122 5.95 5.35 -1.07
CA CYS A 122 5.89 5.13 -2.51
C CYS A 122 7.18 4.51 -3.02
N PHE A 123 8.34 5.01 -2.56
CA PHE A 123 9.64 4.43 -2.92
C PHE A 123 9.72 2.93 -2.60
N LYS A 124 9.34 2.52 -1.38
CA LYS A 124 9.34 1.10 -0.98
C LYS A 124 8.37 0.22 -1.79
N VAL A 125 7.29 0.82 -2.29
CA VAL A 125 6.34 0.11 -3.17
C VAL A 125 6.99 -0.12 -4.54
N TYR A 126 7.74 0.86 -5.06
CA TYR A 126 8.36 0.81 -6.38
C TYR A 126 9.67 0.04 -6.45
N ASP A 127 10.48 0.07 -5.38
CA ASP A 127 11.67 -0.77 -5.22
C ASP A 127 11.21 -2.23 -5.08
N LEU A 128 11.30 -3.04 -6.14
CA LEU A 128 10.69 -4.36 -6.22
C LEU A 128 11.52 -5.41 -5.47
N ASN A 129 12.84 -5.28 -5.51
CA ASN A 129 13.73 -6.21 -4.83
C ASN A 129 14.10 -5.77 -3.38
N ASN A 130 13.76 -4.54 -2.99
CA ASN A 130 14.05 -3.90 -1.71
C ASN A 130 15.56 -3.76 -1.43
N ASP A 131 16.34 -3.42 -2.46
CA ASP A 131 17.79 -3.18 -2.37
C ASP A 131 18.15 -1.71 -2.12
N GLY A 132 17.16 -0.81 -2.14
CA GLY A 132 17.33 0.63 -1.92
C GLY A 132 17.46 1.44 -3.21
N PHE A 133 17.31 0.83 -4.38
CA PHE A 133 17.39 1.47 -5.68
C PHE A 133 16.22 1.04 -6.57
N ILE A 134 15.74 1.96 -7.41
CA ILE A 134 14.78 1.63 -8.47
C ILE A 134 15.55 1.60 -9.79
N THR A 135 15.66 0.41 -10.37
CA THR A 135 16.39 0.15 -11.62
C THR A 135 15.50 0.33 -12.85
N ARG A 136 16.10 0.50 -14.04
CA ARG A 136 15.34 0.59 -15.32
C ARG A 136 14.43 -0.61 -15.52
N GLU A 137 14.91 -1.79 -15.15
CA GLU A 137 14.17 -3.05 -15.25
C GLU A 137 12.91 -3.02 -14.38
N GLU A 138 13.01 -2.50 -13.15
CA GLU A 138 11.87 -2.33 -12.25
C GLU A 138 10.89 -1.27 -12.76
N MET A 139 11.41 -0.14 -13.25
CA MET A 139 10.58 0.90 -13.89
C MET A 139 9.79 0.33 -15.07
N PHE A 140 10.43 -0.47 -15.91
CA PHE A 140 9.79 -1.11 -17.05
C PHE A 140 8.67 -2.04 -16.62
N LEU A 141 8.90 -2.86 -15.58
CA LEU A 141 7.87 -3.77 -15.05
C LEU A 141 6.67 -3.02 -14.47
N LEU A 142 6.91 -1.91 -13.76
CA LEU A 142 5.85 -1.07 -13.20
C LEU A 142 5.03 -0.36 -14.28
N LEU A 143 5.68 0.11 -15.36
CA LEU A 143 5.07 0.91 -16.41
C LEU A 143 4.56 0.10 -17.61
N ARG A 144 4.81 -1.21 -17.64
CA ARG A 144 4.53 -2.09 -18.78
C ARG A 144 3.10 -1.99 -19.31
N ASN A 145 2.13 -1.84 -18.41
CA ASN A 145 0.71 -1.80 -18.76
C ASN A 145 0.14 -0.36 -18.76
N SER A 146 0.97 0.65 -18.51
CA SER A 146 0.54 2.05 -18.43
C SER A 146 0.21 2.65 -19.80
N LEU A 147 0.69 2.04 -20.89
CA LEU A 147 0.42 2.47 -22.25
C LEU A 147 -0.53 1.50 -22.95
N LEU A 148 -1.53 2.06 -23.65
CA LEU A 148 -2.44 1.27 -24.49
C LEU A 148 -1.67 0.76 -25.71
N LYS A 149 -1.74 -0.55 -25.96
CA LYS A 149 -1.21 -1.16 -27.19
C LYS A 149 -1.96 -0.62 -28.39
N GLN A 150 -1.27 0.03 -29.32
CA GLN A 150 -1.92 0.48 -30.55
C GLN A 150 -2.04 -0.67 -31.54
N PRO A 151 -3.18 -0.80 -32.26
CA PRO A 151 -3.29 -1.78 -33.33
C PRO A 151 -2.27 -1.47 -34.43
N GLY A 152 -1.27 -2.34 -34.61
CA GLY A 152 -0.24 -2.19 -35.65
C GLY A 152 1.17 -1.88 -35.14
N ASP A 153 1.39 -1.74 -33.83
CA ASP A 153 2.75 -1.64 -33.28
C ASP A 153 3.53 -2.94 -33.50
N GLU A 154 4.68 -2.84 -34.15
CA GLU A 154 5.61 -3.97 -34.33
C GLU A 154 6.29 -4.36 -33.00
N ASP A 155 6.53 -3.38 -32.12
CA ASP A 155 7.00 -3.58 -30.74
C ASP A 155 6.18 -2.73 -29.74
N PRO A 156 5.18 -3.31 -29.06
CA PRO A 156 4.35 -2.59 -28.09
C PRO A 156 5.12 -2.14 -26.83
N ASP A 157 6.34 -2.65 -26.62
CA ASP A 157 7.16 -2.30 -25.47
C ASP A 157 8.09 -1.09 -25.76
N GLU A 158 8.22 -0.64 -27.01
CA GLU A 158 9.07 0.51 -27.39
C GLU A 158 8.64 1.78 -26.65
N GLY A 159 7.34 2.11 -26.66
CA GLY A 159 6.82 3.28 -25.95
C GLY A 159 7.05 3.21 -24.43
N VAL A 160 7.04 2.00 -23.84
CA VAL A 160 7.34 1.82 -22.41
C VAL A 160 8.82 2.10 -22.15
N ARG A 161 9.73 1.65 -23.02
CA ARG A 161 11.17 1.94 -22.87
C ARG A 161 11.45 3.43 -22.99
N GLU A 162 10.80 4.13 -23.92
CA GLU A 162 10.91 5.60 -24.00
C GLU A 162 10.38 6.30 -22.73
N LEU A 163 9.26 5.82 -22.18
CA LEU A 163 8.71 6.33 -20.93
C LEU A 163 9.67 6.09 -19.75
N VAL A 164 10.30 4.90 -19.68
CA VAL A 164 11.31 4.58 -18.66
C VAL A 164 12.48 5.56 -18.73
N GLU A 165 13.02 5.84 -19.91
CA GLU A 165 14.11 6.81 -20.06
C GLU A 165 13.69 8.23 -19.68
N LEU A 166 12.45 8.63 -19.99
CA LEU A 166 11.92 9.92 -19.57
C LEU A 166 11.78 10.03 -18.05
N VAL A 167 11.26 9.00 -17.40
CA VAL A 167 11.09 8.94 -15.94
C VAL A 167 12.45 8.90 -15.25
N LEU A 168 13.38 8.07 -15.74
CA LEU A 168 14.74 8.02 -15.20
C LEU A 168 15.40 9.38 -15.28
N LYS A 169 15.35 10.08 -16.42
CA LYS A 169 15.91 11.43 -16.57
C LYS A 169 15.33 12.45 -15.58
N LYS A 170 14.10 12.23 -15.09
CA LYS A 170 13.42 13.10 -14.13
C LYS A 170 13.75 12.76 -12.69
N LEU A 171 13.95 11.47 -12.39
CA LEU A 171 14.14 10.98 -11.03
C LEU A 171 15.60 10.80 -10.65
N ASP A 172 16.48 10.41 -11.59
CA ASP A 172 17.91 10.17 -11.38
C ASP A 172 18.67 11.51 -11.37
N VAL A 173 18.90 12.06 -10.16
CA VAL A 173 19.50 13.38 -9.96
C VAL A 173 21.01 13.34 -10.17
N ASP A 174 21.67 12.32 -9.61
CA ASP A 174 23.12 12.16 -9.69
C ASP A 174 23.63 11.51 -10.99
N LYS A 175 22.73 10.93 -11.78
CA LYS A 175 22.96 10.33 -13.11
C LYS A 175 23.77 9.04 -13.07
N ASP A 176 23.63 8.25 -12.01
CA ASP A 176 24.27 6.94 -11.90
C ASP A 176 23.54 5.83 -12.69
N GLY A 177 22.35 6.13 -13.22
CA GLY A 177 21.53 5.23 -14.01
C GLY A 177 20.55 4.38 -13.20
N THR A 178 20.42 4.65 -11.91
CA THR A 178 19.43 4.11 -10.97
C THR A 178 18.78 5.26 -10.19
N VAL A 179 17.74 4.97 -9.39
CA VAL A 179 17.10 6.00 -8.55
C VAL A 179 17.18 5.55 -7.10
N SER A 180 18.00 6.24 -6.30
CA SER A 180 18.03 6.05 -4.85
C SER A 180 16.85 6.75 -4.17
N LEU A 181 16.65 6.48 -2.87
CA LEU A 181 15.65 7.20 -2.07
C LEU A 181 15.93 8.71 -2.02
N ASP A 182 17.21 9.11 -2.03
CA ASP A 182 17.58 10.53 -1.97
C ASP A 182 17.28 11.23 -3.30
N ASP A 183 17.58 10.58 -4.43
CA ASP A 183 17.19 11.06 -5.76
C ASP A 183 15.67 11.22 -5.87
N TYR A 184 14.95 10.18 -5.47
CA TYR A 184 13.48 10.18 -5.49
C TYR A 184 12.90 11.28 -4.62
N ARG A 185 13.42 11.47 -3.39
CA ARG A 185 13.00 12.54 -2.49
C ARG A 185 13.23 13.91 -3.13
N GLU A 186 14.44 14.17 -3.61
CA GLU A 186 14.79 15.45 -4.22
C GLU A 186 13.91 15.75 -5.44
N ALA A 187 13.72 14.77 -6.32
CA ALA A 187 12.86 14.91 -7.49
C ALA A 187 11.41 15.21 -7.13
N VAL A 188 10.84 14.53 -6.12
CA VAL A 188 9.46 14.75 -5.66
C VAL A 188 9.30 16.10 -4.94
N GLU A 189 10.32 16.55 -4.19
CA GLU A 189 10.29 17.88 -3.57
C GLU A 189 10.28 19.00 -4.61
N GLN A 190 11.02 18.83 -5.73
CA GLN A 190 11.02 19.76 -6.85
C GLN A 190 9.73 19.69 -7.69
N GLU A 191 9.25 18.48 -7.95
CA GLU A 191 8.07 18.21 -8.78
C GLU A 191 7.13 17.21 -8.07
N PRO A 192 6.19 17.68 -7.21
CA PRO A 192 5.35 16.81 -6.39
C PRO A 192 4.44 15.83 -7.15
N LEU A 193 4.26 16.02 -8.45
CA LEU A 193 3.53 15.11 -9.33
C LEU A 193 4.28 13.77 -9.54
N LEU A 194 5.59 13.75 -9.31
CA LEU A 194 6.43 12.55 -9.42
C LEU A 194 6.24 11.55 -8.27
N LEU A 195 5.50 11.93 -7.20
CA LEU A 195 5.22 11.05 -6.06
C LEU A 195 4.52 9.75 -6.46
N GLU A 196 3.75 9.76 -7.54
CA GLU A 196 3.07 8.56 -8.06
C GLU A 196 3.49 8.27 -9.51
N ALA A 197 4.77 8.54 -9.85
CA ALA A 197 5.31 8.48 -11.22
C ALA A 197 5.11 7.13 -11.92
N PHE A 198 5.08 6.03 -11.16
CA PHE A 198 4.94 4.67 -11.69
C PHE A 198 3.52 4.12 -11.60
N GLY A 199 2.57 4.89 -11.06
CA GLY A 199 1.18 4.47 -10.85
C GLY A 199 0.69 4.76 -9.45
N GLN A 200 -0.63 4.72 -9.26
CA GLN A 200 -1.27 5.15 -8.02
C GLN A 200 -0.90 4.22 -6.85
N CYS A 201 -0.41 4.79 -5.76
CA CYS A 201 -0.13 4.13 -4.48
C CYS A 201 -0.93 4.74 -3.32
N LEU A 202 -1.47 5.94 -3.52
CA LEU A 202 -2.15 6.72 -2.50
C LEU A 202 -3.62 6.98 -2.89
N PRO A 203 -4.56 6.94 -1.93
CA PRO A 203 -5.94 7.30 -2.19
C PRO A 203 -6.06 8.79 -2.50
N THR A 204 -7.04 9.13 -3.33
CA THR A 204 -7.37 10.54 -3.57
C THR A 204 -7.77 11.24 -2.26
N LYS A 205 -7.60 12.57 -2.21
CA LYS A 205 -8.03 13.40 -1.06
C LYS A 205 -9.52 13.20 -0.75
N ARG A 206 -10.35 12.98 -1.78
CA ARG A 206 -11.79 12.73 -1.63
C ARG A 206 -12.05 11.42 -0.88
N HIS A 207 -11.47 10.31 -1.32
CA HIS A 207 -11.66 9.01 -0.68
C HIS A 207 -11.08 8.98 0.73
N THR A 208 -9.91 9.58 0.92
CA THR A 208 -9.30 9.77 2.25
C THR A 208 -10.23 10.51 3.20
N THR A 209 -10.76 11.66 2.79
CA THR A 209 -11.64 12.49 3.62
C THR A 209 -12.95 11.76 3.95
N THR A 210 -13.56 11.10 2.96
CA THR A 210 -14.79 10.33 3.16
C THR A 210 -14.57 9.20 4.16
N PHE A 211 -13.49 8.44 4.03
CA PHE A 211 -13.17 7.35 4.95
C PHE A 211 -12.94 7.85 6.38
N LEU A 212 -12.12 8.89 6.57
CA LEU A 212 -11.81 9.44 7.90
C LEU A 212 -13.07 9.95 8.64
N LYS A 213 -14.06 10.49 7.92
CA LYS A 213 -15.35 10.86 8.51
C LYS A 213 -16.10 9.66 9.09
N THR A 214 -15.95 8.47 8.51
CA THR A 214 -16.60 7.26 9.04
C THR A 214 -16.00 6.78 10.37
N LEU A 215 -14.76 7.18 10.67
CA LEU A 215 -14.07 6.85 11.92
C LEU A 215 -14.48 7.78 13.07
N THR A 216 -14.81 9.03 12.76
CA THR A 216 -15.11 10.08 13.75
C THR A 216 -16.60 10.19 14.09
N ASN A 217 -17.49 9.87 13.14
CA ASN A 217 -18.96 9.93 13.32
C ASN A 217 -19.56 8.80 14.19
N LYS A 218 -18.74 8.00 14.87
CA LYS A 218 -19.18 6.92 15.79
C LYS A 218 -19.00 7.25 17.28
N THR A 219 -18.76 8.52 17.59
CA THR A 219 -18.71 9.05 18.96
C THR A 219 -20.04 9.70 19.31
#